data_AF-A0A432JHZ7-F1
#
_entry.id   AF-A0A432JHZ7-F1
#
_cell.length_a   1.000
_cell.length_b   1.000
_cell.length_c   1.000
_cell.angle_alpha   90.00
_cell.angle_beta   90.00
_cell.angle_gamma   90.00
#
_symmetry.space_group_name_H-M   'P 1'
#
loop_
_entity.id
_entity.type
_entity.pdbx_description
1 polymer ?
#
loop_
_entity_poly.entity_id
_entity_poly.type
_entity_poly.pdbx_seq_one_letter_code
_entity_poly.pdbx_strand_id
1 'polypeptide(L)'
;MAVHPERRCEGLGRRLIEAELAEAHRDGTDLLGASFGAEPGLMAFWQALGFRTVRLGLSRETATGEHALMVVMPTSPHGERLAIELAARFQRLLPNLLAFELRELEPRVLLRLLAEGRSRISVMTTAGIAMDVAFGHRDPATARPALQALLHRCLAQWSTPDDVEILALGAWAFQGATGAGWHPLGVAGRRSVLAALRRHGTLSCRD
;
A
#
# COMPACT_ATOMS: atom_id res chain seq x y z
N MET A 1 11.38 -4.28 19.41
CA MET A 1 11.25 -5.68 19.85
C MET A 1 12.21 -6.54 19.04
N ALA A 2 13.03 -7.34 19.71
CA ALA A 2 13.88 -8.35 19.06
C ALA A 2 13.37 -9.72 19.52
N VAL A 3 12.75 -10.47 18.60
CA VAL A 3 12.45 -11.89 18.81
C VAL A 3 13.53 -12.67 18.08
N HIS A 4 14.15 -13.64 18.76
CA HIS A 4 15.19 -14.50 18.20
C HIS A 4 14.72 -15.09 16.85
N PRO A 5 15.56 -15.14 15.79
CA PRO A 5 15.14 -15.55 14.43
C PRO A 5 14.44 -16.91 14.40
N GLU A 6 14.87 -17.85 15.25
CA GLU A 6 14.32 -19.21 15.35
C GLU A 6 13.04 -19.32 16.20
N ARG A 7 12.55 -18.22 16.78
CA ARG A 7 11.27 -18.15 17.53
C ARG A 7 10.26 -17.18 16.92
N ARG A 8 10.51 -16.69 15.71
CA ARG A 8 9.42 -16.20 14.86
C ARG A 8 8.55 -17.43 14.57
N CYS A 9 7.23 -17.34 14.82
CA CYS A 9 6.19 -18.35 14.51
C CYS A 9 5.58 -19.19 15.66
N GLU A 10 5.49 -18.67 16.90
CA GLU A 10 4.60 -19.27 17.94
C GLU A 10 3.56 -18.29 18.50
N GLY A 11 3.22 -17.23 17.76
CA GLY A 11 2.30 -16.20 18.25
C GLY A 11 2.84 -15.37 19.42
N LEU A 12 4.09 -15.57 19.85
CA LEU A 12 4.73 -14.86 20.95
C LEU A 12 4.74 -13.34 20.72
N GLY A 13 5.06 -12.91 19.49
CA GLY A 13 5.04 -11.49 19.13
C GLY A 13 3.65 -10.88 19.23
N ARG A 14 2.61 -11.63 18.85
CA ARG A 14 1.21 -11.21 19.00
C ARG A 14 0.82 -11.11 20.47
N ARG A 15 1.14 -12.12 21.29
CA ARG A 15 0.86 -12.12 22.74
C ARG A 15 1.54 -10.97 23.46
N LEU A 16 2.78 -10.65 23.10
CA LEU A 16 3.50 -9.49 23.63
C LEU A 16 2.76 -8.19 23.27
N ILE A 17 2.40 -8.00 22.01
CA ILE A 17 1.67 -6.80 21.58
C ILE A 17 0.29 -6.70 22.25
N GLU A 18 -0.43 -7.81 22.40
CA GLU A 18 -1.71 -7.85 23.12
C GLU A 18 -1.55 -7.47 24.60
N ALA A 19 -0.45 -7.87 25.25
CA ALA A 19 -0.14 -7.47 26.62
C ALA A 19 0.18 -5.96 26.71
N GLU A 20 1.01 -5.43 25.80
CA GLU A 20 1.32 -4.00 25.73
C GLU A 20 0.07 -3.15 25.47
N LEU A 21 -0.85 -3.63 24.62
CA LEU A 21 -2.14 -2.98 24.40
C LEU A 21 -2.99 -2.96 25.66
N ALA A 22 -3.04 -4.05 26.42
CA ALA A 22 -3.79 -4.11 27.67
C ALA A 22 -3.23 -3.17 28.73
N GLU A 23 -1.91 -2.99 28.79
CA GLU A 23 -1.26 -1.98 29.64
C GLU A 23 -1.59 -0.57 29.17
N ALA A 24 -1.44 -0.28 27.88
CA ALA A 24 -1.74 1.04 27.30
C ALA A 24 -3.20 1.48 27.57
N HIS A 25 -4.15 0.55 27.55
CA HIS A 25 -5.54 0.84 27.94
C HIS A 25 -5.69 1.16 29.44
N ARG A 26 -4.95 0.48 30.32
CA ARG A 26 -4.98 0.76 31.77
C ARG A 26 -4.33 2.08 32.12
N ASP A 27 -3.26 2.44 31.43
CA ASP A 27 -2.51 3.69 31.65
C ASP A 27 -3.16 4.93 31.03
N GLY A 28 -4.29 4.76 30.32
CA GLY A 28 -4.94 5.85 29.61
C GLY A 28 -4.10 6.41 28.46
N THR A 29 -3.18 5.61 27.91
CA THR A 29 -2.41 5.97 26.72
C THR A 29 -3.34 6.02 25.51
N ASP A 30 -3.21 7.03 24.66
CA ASP A 30 -4.07 7.20 23.49
C ASP A 30 -3.61 6.38 22.28
N LEU A 31 -2.30 6.25 22.08
CA LEU A 31 -1.70 5.54 20.95
C LEU A 31 -0.54 4.66 21.41
N LEU A 32 -0.58 3.39 21.01
CA LEU A 32 0.59 2.52 20.98
C LEU A 32 1.24 2.60 19.60
N GLY A 33 2.57 2.73 19.53
CA GLY A 33 3.28 2.87 18.27
C GLY A 33 4.52 2.00 18.17
N ALA A 34 4.96 1.73 16.94
CA ALA A 34 6.20 1.03 16.66
C ALA A 34 6.91 1.63 15.45
N SER A 35 8.23 1.49 15.42
CA SER A 35 9.05 1.80 14.25
C SER A 35 9.99 0.65 13.92
N PHE A 36 10.07 0.31 12.63
CA PHE A 36 10.83 -0.83 12.10
C PHE A 36 11.10 -0.63 10.60
N GLY A 37 12.05 -1.38 10.03
CA GLY A 37 12.34 -1.33 8.59
C GLY A 37 11.18 -1.85 7.73
N ALA A 38 10.89 -1.20 6.62
CA ALA A 38 9.73 -1.46 5.76
C ALA A 38 9.85 -2.76 4.94
N GLU A 39 9.97 -3.89 5.63
CA GLU A 39 10.04 -5.23 5.04
C GLU A 39 8.63 -5.83 4.87
N PRO A 40 8.28 -6.38 3.68
CA PRO A 40 6.94 -6.90 3.43
C PRO A 40 6.42 -7.95 4.43
N GLY A 41 7.19 -8.91 4.93
CA GLY A 41 6.71 -9.82 5.98
C GLY A 41 6.32 -9.09 7.26
N LEU A 42 7.16 -8.16 7.69
CA LEU A 42 6.99 -7.43 8.95
C LEU A 42 5.82 -6.46 8.91
N MET A 43 5.64 -5.65 7.86
CA MET A 43 4.47 -4.76 7.84
C MET A 43 3.15 -5.56 7.76
N ALA A 44 3.14 -6.75 7.13
CA ALA A 44 1.94 -7.58 7.08
C ALA A 44 1.56 -8.08 8.48
N PHE A 45 2.55 -8.45 9.29
CA PHE A 45 2.34 -8.81 10.69
C PHE A 45 1.69 -7.66 11.48
N TRP A 46 2.22 -6.44 11.39
CA TRP A 46 1.67 -5.28 12.12
C TRP A 46 0.29 -4.88 11.61
N GLN A 47 0.08 -4.86 10.29
CA GLN A 47 -1.22 -4.57 9.67
C GLN A 47 -2.27 -5.61 10.06
N ALA A 48 -1.92 -6.90 10.13
CA ALA A 48 -2.82 -7.97 10.57
C ALA A 48 -3.24 -7.84 12.04
N LEU A 49 -2.42 -7.19 12.87
CA LEU A 49 -2.78 -6.84 14.25
C LEU A 49 -3.69 -5.62 14.33
N GLY A 50 -3.84 -4.85 13.24
CA GLY A 50 -4.68 -3.64 13.17
C GLY A 50 -3.90 -2.33 13.31
N PHE A 51 -2.57 -2.38 13.31
CA PHE A 51 -1.76 -1.16 13.28
C PHE A 51 -1.88 -0.47 11.92
N ARG A 52 -1.88 0.86 11.94
CA ARG A 52 -2.02 1.73 10.77
C ARG A 52 -0.72 2.44 10.49
N THR A 53 -0.29 2.48 9.23
CA THR A 53 0.88 3.25 8.83
C THR A 53 0.61 4.74 8.90
N VAL A 54 1.52 5.47 9.54
CA VAL A 54 1.43 6.94 9.69
C VAL A 54 2.63 7.68 9.12
N ARG A 55 3.73 7.00 8.84
CA ARG A 55 4.93 7.61 8.25
C ARG A 55 5.87 6.55 7.68
N LEU A 56 6.60 6.94 6.64
CA LEU A 56 7.78 6.24 6.15
C LEU A 56 8.95 7.23 6.10
N GLY A 57 10.12 6.83 6.60
CA GLY A 57 11.35 7.60 6.50
C GLY A 57 11.82 7.74 5.05
N LEU A 58 12.43 8.87 4.71
CA LEU A 58 12.88 9.13 3.34
C LEU A 58 14.27 8.56 3.03
N SER A 59 15.11 8.41 4.05
CA SER A 59 16.43 7.79 3.93
C SER A 59 16.35 6.31 4.27
N ARG A 60 17.14 5.51 3.55
CA ARG A 60 17.39 4.11 3.91
C ARG A 60 18.35 4.06 5.09
N GLU A 61 18.10 3.16 6.03
CA GLU A 61 19.03 2.90 7.11
C GLU A 61 20.27 2.18 6.57
N THR A 62 21.46 2.65 6.93
CA THR A 62 22.73 2.13 6.39
C THR A 62 22.98 0.66 6.72
N ALA A 63 22.43 0.18 7.84
CA ALA A 63 22.63 -1.20 8.30
C ALA A 63 21.70 -2.21 7.62
N THR A 64 20.48 -1.81 7.22
CA THR A 64 19.44 -2.71 6.70
C THR A 64 19.09 -2.45 5.24
N GLY A 65 19.38 -1.26 4.72
CA GLY A 65 18.94 -0.81 3.39
C GLY A 65 17.45 -0.51 3.30
N GLU A 66 16.71 -0.62 4.40
CA GLU A 66 15.26 -0.43 4.48
C GLU A 66 14.90 0.98 4.92
N HIS A 67 13.69 1.43 4.57
CA HIS A 67 13.13 2.68 5.07
C HIS A 67 12.45 2.44 6.42
N ALA A 68 12.66 3.32 7.41
CA ALA A 68 11.99 3.23 8.70
C ALA A 68 10.48 3.51 8.56
N LEU A 69 9.64 2.50 8.75
CA LEU A 69 8.19 2.61 8.82
C LEU A 69 7.77 2.94 10.25
N MET A 70 6.76 3.79 10.42
CA MET A 70 6.08 4.03 11.70
C MET A 70 4.62 3.66 11.59
N VAL A 71 4.14 2.88 12.55
CA VAL A 71 2.75 2.43 12.64
C VAL A 71 2.18 2.73 14.02
N VAL A 72 0.86 2.90 14.12
CA VAL A 72 0.15 3.17 15.38
C VAL A 72 -1.10 2.32 15.53
N MET A 73 -1.47 2.05 16.77
CA MET A 73 -2.74 1.45 17.16
C MET A 73 -3.41 2.33 18.22
N PRO A 74 -4.66 2.75 18.00
CA PRO A 74 -5.39 3.52 18.99
C PRO A 74 -5.89 2.64 20.14
N THR A 75 -5.81 3.18 21.35
CA THR A 75 -6.23 2.53 22.61
C THR A 75 -7.28 3.37 23.36
N SER A 76 -7.73 4.47 22.75
CA SER A 76 -8.78 5.34 23.28
C SER A 76 -9.60 5.99 22.15
N PRO A 77 -10.78 6.58 22.43
CA PRO A 77 -11.53 7.35 21.44
C PRO A 77 -10.78 8.60 20.93
N HIS A 78 -9.91 9.20 21.74
CA HIS A 78 -9.06 10.31 21.29
C HIS A 78 -7.96 9.78 20.35
N GLY A 79 -7.30 8.70 20.76
CA GLY A 79 -6.34 7.97 19.95
C GLY A 79 -6.87 7.56 18.59
N GLU A 80 -8.11 7.08 18.53
CA GLU A 80 -8.75 6.71 17.26
C GLU A 80 -8.84 7.89 16.29
N ARG A 81 -9.23 9.07 16.78
CA ARG A 81 -9.27 10.30 15.96
C ARG A 81 -7.87 10.68 15.48
N LEU A 82 -6.88 10.62 16.37
CA LEU A 82 -5.49 10.94 16.03
C LEU A 82 -4.91 9.95 15.01
N ALA A 83 -5.14 8.65 15.18
CA ALA A 83 -4.71 7.61 14.24
C ALA A 83 -5.34 7.81 12.85
N ILE A 84 -6.64 8.14 12.79
CA ILE A 84 -7.31 8.48 11.52
C ILE A 84 -6.66 9.70 10.86
N GLU A 85 -6.41 10.77 11.62
CA GLU A 85 -5.80 11.99 11.11
C GLU A 85 -4.39 11.74 10.55
N LEU A 86 -3.55 11.05 11.32
CA LEU A 86 -2.18 10.72 10.95
C LEU A 86 -2.12 9.84 9.70
N ALA A 87 -2.90 8.75 9.68
CA ALA A 87 -2.97 7.86 8.53
C ALA A 87 -3.50 8.61 7.29
N ALA A 88 -4.55 9.43 7.44
CA ALA A 88 -5.09 10.21 6.34
C ALA A 88 -4.08 11.25 5.82
N ARG A 89 -3.31 11.88 6.70
CA ARG A 89 -2.24 12.82 6.32
C ARG A 89 -1.15 12.10 5.52
N PHE A 90 -0.71 10.93 5.99
CA PHE A 90 0.28 10.12 5.28
C PHE A 90 -0.22 9.70 3.90
N GLN A 91 -1.44 9.18 3.81
CA GLN A 91 -2.04 8.75 2.53
C GLN A 91 -2.23 9.90 1.52
N ARG A 92 -2.41 11.15 1.98
CA ARG A 92 -2.44 12.33 1.10
C ARG A 92 -1.05 12.68 0.55
N LEU A 93 0.00 12.48 1.34
CA LEU A 93 1.38 12.80 0.96
C LEU A 93 2.01 11.70 0.10
N LEU A 94 1.64 10.44 0.36
CA LEU A 94 2.27 9.25 -0.19
C LEU A 94 2.41 9.28 -1.72
N PRO A 95 1.40 9.66 -2.54
CA PRO A 95 1.58 9.69 -4.00
C PRO A 95 2.67 10.65 -4.48
N ASN A 96 2.82 11.81 -3.82
CA ASN A 96 3.90 12.74 -4.14
C ASN A 96 5.25 12.16 -3.71
N LEU A 97 5.32 11.59 -2.49
CA LEU A 97 6.54 10.96 -2.03
C LEU A 97 7.00 9.86 -2.97
N LEU A 98 6.10 8.99 -3.42
CA LEU A 98 6.42 7.92 -4.38
C LEU A 98 6.89 8.47 -5.73
N ALA A 99 6.38 9.62 -6.18
CA ALA A 99 6.78 10.23 -7.43
C ALA A 99 8.20 10.84 -7.39
N PHE A 100 8.66 11.27 -6.20
CA PHE A 100 9.90 12.01 -6.04
C PHE A 100 10.87 11.33 -5.04
N GLU A 101 10.65 11.48 -3.73
CA GLU A 101 11.61 11.08 -2.68
C GLU A 101 11.72 9.56 -2.49
N LEU A 102 10.65 8.82 -2.82
CA LEU A 102 10.50 7.37 -2.68
C LEU A 102 10.34 6.69 -4.06
N ARG A 103 10.91 7.30 -5.10
CA ARG A 103 10.94 6.78 -6.48
C ARG A 103 11.46 5.34 -6.57
N GLU A 104 12.43 4.97 -5.73
CA GLU A 104 13.09 3.67 -5.77
C GLU A 104 12.58 2.72 -4.67
N LEU A 105 11.45 3.05 -4.04
CA LEU A 105 10.83 2.18 -3.05
C LEU A 105 10.44 0.85 -3.71
N GLU A 106 10.67 -0.25 -3.00
CA GLU A 106 10.32 -1.59 -3.48
C GLU A 106 8.82 -1.67 -3.84
N PRO A 107 8.44 -2.19 -5.03
CA PRO A 107 7.04 -2.23 -5.47
C PRO A 107 6.09 -2.94 -4.49
N ARG A 108 6.54 -3.99 -3.78
CA ARG A 108 5.71 -4.67 -2.78
C ARG A 108 5.38 -3.77 -1.59
N VAL A 109 6.39 -3.03 -1.09
CA VAL A 109 6.21 -2.04 -0.02
C VAL A 109 5.29 -0.91 -0.49
N LEU A 110 5.50 -0.41 -1.71
CA LEU A 110 4.64 0.59 -2.33
C LEU A 110 3.17 0.15 -2.34
N LEU A 111 2.87 -1.04 -2.87
CA LEU A 111 1.48 -1.51 -2.97
C LEU A 111 0.84 -1.71 -1.59
N ARG A 112 1.62 -2.16 -0.60
CA ARG A 112 1.20 -2.30 0.80
C ARG A 112 0.82 -0.98 1.44
N LEU A 113 1.59 0.07 1.20
CA LEU A 113 1.26 1.41 1.68
C LEU A 113 0.02 1.96 1.00
N LEU A 114 -0.13 1.76 -0.31
CA LEU A 114 -1.30 2.22 -1.07
C LEU A 114 -2.60 1.48 -0.70
N ALA A 115 -2.50 0.23 -0.25
CA ALA A 115 -3.64 -0.60 0.16
C ALA A 115 -4.31 -0.10 1.45
N GLU A 116 -3.58 0.60 2.33
CA GLU A 116 -4.15 1.24 3.53
C GLU A 116 -4.92 2.53 3.20
N GLY A 117 -4.69 3.09 2.01
CA GLY A 117 -5.38 4.27 1.52
C GLY A 117 -6.72 3.96 0.85
N ARG A 118 -7.50 5.02 0.60
CA ARG A 118 -8.72 4.95 -0.21
C ARG A 118 -8.65 5.95 -1.35
N SER A 119 -9.02 5.52 -2.56
CA SER A 119 -9.21 6.44 -3.68
C SER A 119 -10.43 7.33 -3.44
N ARG A 120 -10.27 8.64 -3.69
CA ARG A 120 -11.37 9.62 -3.65
C ARG A 120 -12.06 9.80 -5.00
N ILE A 121 -11.53 9.20 -6.07
CA ILE A 121 -12.05 9.35 -7.44
C ILE A 121 -13.19 8.33 -7.68
N SER A 122 -14.27 8.79 -8.31
CA SER A 122 -15.45 7.97 -8.63
C SER A 122 -15.15 6.88 -9.67
N VAL A 123 -15.80 5.71 -9.54
CA VAL A 123 -15.57 4.53 -10.40
C VAL A 123 -16.07 4.75 -11.83
N MET A 124 -17.19 5.46 -11.98
CA MET A 124 -17.90 5.57 -13.26
C MET A 124 -17.09 6.34 -14.31
N THR A 125 -16.23 7.27 -13.87
CA THR A 125 -15.32 8.03 -14.74
C THR A 125 -14.02 7.29 -15.03
N THR A 126 -13.68 6.25 -14.28
CA THR A 126 -12.35 5.61 -14.30
C THR A 126 -12.33 4.36 -15.18
N ALA A 127 -13.41 3.57 -15.18
CA ALA A 127 -13.49 2.29 -15.88
C ALA A 127 -13.40 2.44 -17.42
N GLY A 128 -14.12 3.41 -18.00
CA GLY A 128 -14.07 3.68 -19.45
C GLY A 128 -12.68 4.12 -19.91
N ILE A 129 -12.03 5.00 -19.14
CA ILE A 129 -10.66 5.47 -19.43
C ILE A 129 -9.67 4.30 -19.38
N ALA A 130 -9.80 3.40 -18.40
CA ALA A 130 -8.96 2.21 -18.32
C ALA A 130 -9.19 1.27 -19.52
N MET A 131 -10.43 1.12 -19.99
CA MET A 131 -10.75 0.34 -21.19
C MET A 131 -10.14 0.95 -22.45
N ASP A 132 -10.22 2.27 -22.64
CA ASP A 132 -9.57 2.97 -23.76
C ASP A 132 -8.07 2.64 -23.81
N VAL A 133 -7.41 2.60 -22.65
CA VAL A 133 -6.00 2.21 -22.55
C VAL A 133 -5.78 0.74 -22.93
N ALA A 134 -6.65 -0.18 -22.48
CA ALA A 134 -6.61 -1.61 -22.83
C ALA A 134 -6.58 -1.86 -24.32
N PHE A 135 -7.47 -1.17 -25.02
CA PHE A 135 -7.71 -1.36 -26.45
C PHE A 135 -6.80 -0.49 -27.31
N GLY A 136 -5.97 0.35 -26.68
CA GLY A 136 -5.01 1.21 -27.39
C GLY A 136 -5.62 2.48 -27.96
N HIS A 137 -6.85 2.83 -27.57
CA HIS A 137 -7.51 4.08 -27.95
C HIS A 137 -6.99 5.29 -27.16
N ARG A 138 -6.20 5.07 -26.11
CA ARG A 138 -5.64 6.13 -25.26
C ARG A 138 -4.22 5.80 -24.81
N ASP A 139 -3.36 6.82 -24.79
CA ASP A 139 -2.03 6.70 -24.20
C ASP A 139 -2.14 6.54 -22.66
N PRO A 140 -1.50 5.53 -22.06
CA PRO A 140 -1.58 5.28 -20.62
C PRO A 140 -1.17 6.49 -19.76
N ALA A 141 -0.16 7.26 -20.17
CA ALA A 141 0.32 8.41 -19.39
C ALA A 141 -0.76 9.49 -19.25
N THR A 142 -1.57 9.68 -20.30
CA THR A 142 -2.73 10.59 -20.25
C THR A 142 -3.86 10.09 -19.36
N ALA A 143 -3.87 8.79 -19.05
CA ALA A 143 -4.83 8.11 -18.19
C ALA A 143 -4.29 7.82 -16.78
N ARG A 144 -3.07 8.26 -16.43
CA ARG A 144 -2.41 7.87 -15.18
C ARG A 144 -3.27 8.11 -13.93
N PRO A 145 -3.95 9.26 -13.74
CA PRO A 145 -4.81 9.46 -12.56
C PRO A 145 -5.96 8.44 -12.46
N ALA A 146 -6.52 8.03 -13.60
CA ALA A 146 -7.55 7.00 -13.64
C ALA A 146 -6.97 5.63 -13.24
N LEU A 147 -5.78 5.28 -13.75
CA LEU A 147 -5.11 4.02 -13.41
C LEU A 147 -4.69 3.97 -11.93
N GLN A 148 -4.19 5.08 -11.38
CA GLN A 148 -3.91 5.23 -9.93
C GLN A 148 -5.18 5.03 -9.10
N ALA A 149 -6.29 5.67 -9.49
CA ALA A 149 -7.56 5.54 -8.79
C ALA A 149 -8.12 4.11 -8.82
N LEU A 150 -7.98 3.44 -9.96
CA LEU A 150 -8.38 2.04 -10.12
C LEU A 150 -7.51 1.13 -9.25
N LEU A 151 -6.18 1.30 -9.28
CA LEU A 151 -5.25 0.52 -8.47
C LEU A 151 -5.55 0.65 -6.97
N HIS A 152 -5.77 1.86 -6.45
CA HIS A 152 -6.17 2.04 -5.05
C HIS A 152 -7.46 1.29 -4.69
N ARG A 153 -8.47 1.28 -5.58
CA ARG A 153 -9.73 0.57 -5.34
C ARG A 153 -9.57 -0.94 -5.35
N CYS A 154 -8.74 -1.42 -6.27
CA CYS A 154 -8.37 -2.81 -6.37
C CYS A 154 -7.65 -3.27 -5.09
N LEU A 155 -6.61 -2.55 -4.67
CA LEU A 155 -5.85 -2.87 -3.46
C LEU A 155 -6.71 -2.87 -2.18
N ALA A 156 -7.73 -2.02 -2.09
CA ALA A 156 -8.65 -2.02 -0.95
C ALA A 156 -9.54 -3.28 -0.86
N GLN A 157 -9.68 -4.03 -1.94
CA GLN A 157 -10.49 -5.25 -2.01
C GLN A 157 -9.63 -6.52 -1.95
N TRP A 158 -8.31 -6.40 -2.05
CA TRP A 158 -7.40 -7.53 -2.24
C TRP A 158 -6.41 -7.64 -1.09
N SER A 159 -5.99 -8.86 -0.78
CA SER A 159 -4.70 -9.05 -0.10
C SER A 159 -3.61 -8.60 -1.06
N THR A 160 -2.60 -7.86 -0.58
CA THR A 160 -1.59 -7.24 -1.44
C THR A 160 -0.99 -8.22 -2.43
N PRO A 161 -1.22 -8.02 -3.74
CA PRO A 161 -0.89 -9.02 -4.73
C PRO A 161 0.61 -9.08 -4.97
N ASP A 162 1.14 -10.31 -5.02
CA ASP A 162 2.48 -10.60 -5.56
C ASP A 162 2.48 -10.69 -7.10
N ASP A 163 1.37 -10.31 -7.73
CA ASP A 163 1.22 -10.30 -9.18
C ASP A 163 2.17 -9.26 -9.80
N VAL A 164 3.11 -9.74 -10.63
CA VAL A 164 4.12 -8.95 -11.31
C VAL A 164 3.52 -7.82 -12.14
N GLU A 165 2.33 -8.01 -12.71
CA GLU A 165 1.65 -7.02 -13.54
C GLU A 165 1.12 -5.86 -12.68
N ILE A 166 0.61 -6.17 -11.48
CA ILE A 166 0.14 -5.17 -10.53
C ILE A 166 1.31 -4.42 -9.90
N LEU A 167 2.41 -5.11 -9.59
CA LEU A 167 3.65 -4.51 -9.11
C LEU A 167 4.21 -3.52 -10.15
N ALA A 168 4.27 -3.93 -11.42
CA ALA A 168 4.71 -3.08 -12.52
C ALA A 168 3.77 -1.88 -12.74
N LEU A 169 2.45 -2.08 -12.70
CA LEU A 169 1.46 -1.01 -12.80
C LEU A 169 1.65 0.01 -11.67
N GLY A 170 1.82 -0.44 -10.42
CA GLY A 170 2.03 0.43 -9.27
C GLY A 170 3.30 1.26 -9.38
N ALA A 171 4.43 0.63 -9.72
CA ALA A 171 5.70 1.31 -9.91
C ALA A 171 5.63 2.36 -11.04
N TRP A 172 5.02 2.02 -12.17
CA TRP A 172 4.85 3.02 -13.23
C TRP A 172 3.88 4.14 -12.84
N ALA A 173 2.72 3.79 -12.26
CA ALA A 173 1.65 4.74 -11.99
C ALA A 173 2.05 5.76 -10.92
N PHE A 174 2.84 5.35 -9.92
CA PHE A 174 3.18 6.19 -8.78
C PHE A 174 4.65 6.64 -8.74
N GLN A 175 5.59 5.88 -9.31
CA GLN A 175 7.02 6.23 -9.30
C GLN A 175 7.54 6.68 -10.68
N GLY A 176 6.70 6.57 -11.72
CA GLY A 176 7.11 6.86 -13.10
C GLY A 176 8.14 5.86 -13.64
N ALA A 177 8.21 4.66 -13.06
CA ALA A 177 9.16 3.64 -13.46
C ALA A 177 8.97 3.26 -14.93
N THR A 178 10.07 3.27 -15.68
CA THR A 178 10.15 2.92 -17.11
C THR A 178 10.75 1.53 -17.33
N GLY A 179 11.01 0.78 -16.25
CA GLY A 179 11.66 -0.54 -16.29
C GLY A 179 10.86 -1.64 -17.01
N ALA A 180 11.54 -2.76 -17.26
CA ALA A 180 11.02 -3.95 -17.94
C ALA A 180 9.81 -4.53 -17.19
N GLY A 181 8.61 -4.26 -17.70
CA GLY A 181 7.35 -4.72 -17.11
C GLY A 181 6.16 -3.84 -17.44
N TRP A 182 6.37 -2.52 -17.60
CA TRP A 182 5.29 -1.60 -18.01
C TRP A 182 5.60 -0.82 -19.29
N HIS A 183 6.88 -0.58 -19.63
CA HIS A 183 7.22 0.00 -20.92
C HIS A 183 6.93 -0.98 -22.06
N PRO A 184 6.39 -0.47 -23.17
CA PRO A 184 5.13 -0.95 -23.71
C PRO A 184 5.09 -2.48 -23.73
N LEU A 185 4.50 -3.08 -22.71
CA LEU A 185 3.72 -4.26 -22.99
C LEU A 185 2.84 -3.86 -24.17
N GLY A 186 3.00 -4.50 -25.32
CA GLY A 186 2.11 -4.29 -26.44
C GLY A 186 0.66 -4.43 -25.97
N VAL A 187 -0.28 -4.29 -26.90
CA VAL A 187 -1.71 -4.45 -26.56
C VAL A 187 -1.99 -5.71 -25.71
N ALA A 188 -1.20 -6.78 -25.86
CA ALA A 188 -1.19 -7.98 -25.02
C ALA A 188 -1.04 -7.73 -23.51
N GLY A 189 -0.05 -6.97 -23.04
CA GLY A 189 0.13 -6.80 -21.60
C GLY A 189 -0.63 -5.61 -21.00
N ARG A 190 -1.09 -4.66 -21.83
CA ARG A 190 -2.17 -3.74 -21.42
C ARG A 190 -3.46 -4.52 -21.11
N ARG A 191 -3.78 -5.50 -21.95
CA ARG A 191 -4.90 -6.42 -21.73
C ARG A 191 -4.65 -7.35 -20.54
N SER A 192 -3.42 -7.79 -20.30
CA SER A 192 -3.14 -8.68 -19.16
C SER A 192 -3.29 -7.96 -17.82
N VAL A 193 -2.78 -6.74 -17.70
CA VAL A 193 -3.00 -5.89 -16.51
C VAL A 193 -4.49 -5.64 -16.30
N LEU A 194 -5.24 -5.33 -17.37
CA LEU A 194 -6.69 -5.15 -17.24
C LEU A 194 -7.45 -6.46 -17.02
N ALA A 195 -6.92 -7.59 -17.48
CA ALA A 195 -7.40 -8.91 -17.13
C ALA A 195 -7.12 -9.19 -15.65
N ALA A 196 -5.97 -8.82 -15.10
CA ALA A 196 -5.70 -8.89 -13.66
C ALA A 196 -6.70 -8.00 -12.89
N LEU A 197 -6.90 -6.75 -13.32
CA LEU A 197 -7.90 -5.84 -12.73
C LEU A 197 -9.35 -6.33 -12.88
N ARG A 198 -9.66 -7.12 -13.94
CA ARG A 198 -10.98 -7.76 -14.19
C ARG A 198 -11.19 -9.02 -13.37
N ARG A 199 -10.21 -9.95 -13.36
CA ARG A 199 -10.22 -11.21 -12.59
C ARG A 199 -10.54 -10.97 -11.12
N HIS A 200 -10.20 -9.79 -10.63
CA HIS A 200 -10.36 -9.41 -9.23
C HIS A 200 -11.45 -8.34 -8.98
N GLY A 201 -12.41 -8.17 -9.91
CA GLY A 201 -13.79 -7.76 -9.58
C GLY A 201 -14.26 -6.34 -9.91
N THR A 202 -13.44 -5.43 -10.46
CA THR A 202 -13.87 -4.02 -10.64
C THR A 202 -14.46 -3.65 -12.00
N LEU A 203 -14.37 -4.54 -13.00
CA LEU A 203 -14.79 -4.27 -14.38
C LEU A 203 -15.78 -5.36 -14.82
N SER A 204 -16.94 -5.42 -14.17
CA SER A 204 -18.09 -6.13 -14.76
C SER A 204 -18.52 -5.33 -15.98
N CYS A 205 -18.07 -5.75 -17.17
CA CYS A 205 -18.79 -5.43 -18.39
C CYS A 205 -20.22 -5.95 -18.19
N ARG A 206 -21.20 -5.05 -18.13
CA ARG A 206 -22.52 -5.41 -18.64
C ARG A 206 -22.40 -5.28 -20.15
N ASP A 207 -22.60 -6.41 -20.81
CA ASP A 207 -22.83 -6.51 -22.25
C ASP A 207 -23.97 -5.58 -22.71
#